data_AF-A0A2N2DXX1-F1
#
_entry.id   AF-A0A2N2DXX1-F1
#
_cell.length_a   1.000
_cell.length_b   1.000
_cell.length_c   1.000
_cell.angle_alpha   90.00
_cell.angle_beta   90.00
_cell.angle_gamma   90.00
#
_symmetry.space_group_name_H-M   'P 1'
#
loop_
_entity.id
_entity.type
_entity.pdbx_description
1 polymer ?
#
loop_
_entity_poly.entity_id
_entity_poly.type
_entity_poly.pdbx_seq_one_letter_code
_entity_poly.pdbx_strand_id
1 'polypeptide(L)'
;MNENQLTVMSLVMVQLQKINIVTEEQIKMLVETFSLINPIGQNEKEEVIRELHSKLSIRMDRGAVVRDTGHVSWYYSRKSEIIGSFWSRYRTFLITELGFNNSVVNSLDASTDEMMDLIGDPMSSKSYSRRGLVIGDVQSGKTATYTALINKAGDAGYRIIILLTGTIEKLRQQTQGRLDEGFIGLDSTAFNLNKDEILVGVGNIDPSISAWAVTSTSSDFNKSTASKLSGKLKDISTPVVFVLKKNKSVLE
;
A
#
# COMPACT_ATOMS: atom_id res chain seq x y z
N MET A 1 -27.68 -9.37 11.49
CA MET A 1 -28.55 -8.19 11.31
C MET A 1 -30.01 -8.56 11.03
N ASN A 2 -30.95 -7.95 11.77
CA ASN A 2 -32.40 -8.03 11.61
C ASN A 2 -32.95 -6.98 10.62
N GLU A 3 -34.27 -6.99 10.36
CA GLU A 3 -34.92 -6.11 9.36
C GLU A 3 -34.80 -4.61 9.69
N ASN A 4 -34.89 -4.24 10.96
CA ASN A 4 -34.71 -2.86 11.40
C ASN A 4 -33.25 -2.40 11.22
N GLN A 5 -32.27 -3.25 11.54
CA GLN A 5 -30.85 -2.97 11.32
C GLN A 5 -30.53 -2.76 9.83
N LEU A 6 -31.12 -3.59 8.95
CA LEU A 6 -30.97 -3.44 7.50
C LEU A 6 -31.58 -2.13 7.00
N THR A 7 -32.76 -1.76 7.53
CA THR A 7 -33.45 -0.51 7.17
C THR A 7 -32.66 0.72 7.62
N VAL A 8 -32.19 0.74 8.87
CA VAL A 8 -31.31 1.80 9.40
C VAL A 8 -30.06 1.93 8.53
N MET A 9 -29.36 0.82 8.26
CA MET A 9 -28.15 0.82 7.45
C MET A 9 -28.39 1.40 6.04
N SER A 10 -29.45 0.99 5.36
CA SER A 10 -29.80 1.52 4.03
C SER A 10 -30.08 3.03 4.06
N LEU A 11 -30.84 3.51 5.05
CA LEU A 11 -31.14 4.93 5.20
C LEU A 11 -29.88 5.77 5.48
N VAL A 12 -29.00 5.26 6.35
CA VAL A 12 -27.70 5.90 6.62
C VAL A 12 -26.88 5.98 5.33
N MET A 13 -26.77 4.88 4.58
CA MET A 13 -26.03 4.88 3.31
C MET A 13 -26.54 5.89 2.28
N VAL A 14 -27.86 6.05 2.15
CA VAL A 14 -28.45 7.03 1.23
C VAL A 14 -28.08 8.47 1.63
N GLN A 15 -27.99 8.77 2.93
CA GLN A 15 -27.56 10.10 3.38
C GLN A 15 -26.06 10.31 3.18
N LEU A 16 -25.25 9.29 3.48
CA LEU A 16 -23.80 9.38 3.30
C LEU A 16 -23.40 9.57 1.83
N GLN A 17 -24.20 9.11 0.85
CA GLN A 17 -23.97 9.39 -0.57
C GLN A 17 -23.98 10.88 -0.94
N LYS A 18 -24.61 11.73 -0.12
CA LYS A 18 -24.70 13.18 -0.37
C LYS A 18 -23.56 13.97 0.29
N ILE A 19 -22.67 13.30 1.02
CA ILE A 19 -21.63 13.91 1.84
C ILE A 19 -20.27 13.55 1.23
N ASN A 20 -19.44 14.57 0.95
CA ASN A 20 -18.14 14.37 0.30
C ASN A 20 -17.07 13.76 1.23
N ILE A 21 -17.17 13.95 2.54
CA ILE A 21 -16.23 13.40 3.53
C ILE A 21 -17.06 12.86 4.68
N VAL A 22 -17.04 11.55 4.86
CA VAL A 22 -17.80 10.86 5.91
C VAL A 22 -16.93 10.71 7.15
N THR A 23 -17.35 11.28 8.28
CA THR A 23 -16.67 11.11 9.57
C THR A 23 -17.34 10.07 10.47
N GLU A 24 -16.58 9.53 11.42
CA GLU A 24 -17.08 8.63 12.47
C GLU A 24 -18.26 9.22 13.25
N GLU A 25 -18.18 10.51 13.62
CA GLU A 25 -19.30 11.17 14.32
C GLU A 25 -20.56 11.24 13.46
N GLN A 26 -20.41 11.47 12.15
CA GLN A 26 -21.56 11.54 11.24
C GLN A 26 -22.25 10.18 11.10
N ILE A 27 -21.48 9.09 11.00
CA ILE A 27 -22.04 7.73 10.94
C ILE A 27 -22.83 7.44 12.22
N LYS A 28 -22.24 7.71 13.39
CA LYS A 28 -22.90 7.51 14.69
C LYS A 28 -24.17 8.34 14.82
N MET A 29 -24.10 9.62 14.45
CA MET A 29 -25.24 10.53 14.49
C MET A 29 -26.39 10.05 13.59
N LEU A 30 -26.10 9.62 12.36
CA LEU A 30 -27.11 9.12 11.43
C LEU A 30 -27.72 7.80 11.92
N VAL A 31 -26.91 6.88 12.45
CA VAL A 31 -27.40 5.64 13.05
C VAL A 31 -28.32 5.93 14.23
N GLU A 32 -27.93 6.84 15.13
CA GLU A 32 -28.79 7.27 16.25
C GLU A 32 -30.11 7.88 15.75
N THR A 33 -30.03 8.79 14.77
CA THR A 33 -31.20 9.47 14.21
C THR A 33 -32.18 8.48 13.61
N PHE A 34 -31.72 7.53 12.79
CA PHE A 34 -32.60 6.57 12.15
C PHE A 34 -33.06 5.44 13.09
N SER A 35 -32.35 5.21 14.19
CA SER A 35 -32.79 4.30 15.26
C SER A 35 -34.01 4.83 16.02
N LEU A 36 -34.28 6.14 15.98
CA LEU A 36 -35.51 6.71 16.55
C LEU A 36 -36.77 6.29 15.78
N ILE A 37 -36.63 6.05 14.47
CA ILE A 37 -37.75 5.70 13.58
C ILE A 37 -37.82 4.18 13.38
N ASN A 38 -36.67 3.50 13.39
CA ASN A 38 -36.54 2.05 13.26
C ASN A 38 -35.79 1.52 14.49
N PRO A 39 -36.51 1.20 15.59
CA PRO A 39 -35.89 0.88 16.86
C PRO A 39 -34.93 -0.32 16.76
N ILE A 40 -33.69 -0.10 17.18
CA ILE A 40 -32.64 -1.11 17.34
C ILE A 40 -31.90 -0.91 18.68
N GLY A 41 -31.45 -2.00 19.29
CA GLY A 41 -30.73 -1.98 20.57
C GLY A 41 -29.30 -1.46 20.44
N GLN A 42 -28.64 -1.18 21.58
CA GLN A 42 -27.28 -0.63 21.57
C GLN A 42 -26.26 -1.56 20.87
N ASN A 43 -26.31 -2.86 21.17
CA ASN A 43 -25.45 -3.86 20.52
C ASN A 43 -25.72 -3.94 19.00
N GLU A 44 -26.97 -3.75 18.59
CA GLU A 44 -27.37 -3.77 17.19
C GLU A 44 -26.90 -2.53 16.42
N LYS A 45 -26.89 -1.36 17.08
CA LYS A 45 -26.28 -0.12 16.55
C LYS A 45 -24.78 -0.31 16.31
N GLU A 46 -24.07 -0.92 17.26
CA GLU A 46 -22.65 -1.23 17.11
C GLU A 46 -22.38 -2.19 15.94
N GLU A 47 -23.22 -3.22 15.77
CA GLU A 47 -23.17 -4.13 14.61
C GLU A 47 -23.42 -3.38 13.29
N VAL A 48 -24.40 -2.47 13.25
CA VAL A 48 -24.71 -1.62 12.10
C VAL A 48 -23.54 -0.68 11.77
N ILE A 49 -22.95 -0.02 12.77
CA ILE A 49 -21.80 0.88 12.59
C ILE A 49 -20.60 0.09 12.03
N ARG A 50 -20.30 -1.08 12.60
CA ARG A 50 -19.23 -1.95 12.11
C ARG A 50 -19.45 -2.37 10.65
N GLU A 51 -20.68 -2.73 10.29
CA GLU A 51 -21.03 -3.10 8.92
C GLU A 51 -20.96 -1.90 7.97
N LEU A 52 -21.40 -0.72 8.41
CA LEU A 52 -21.24 0.53 7.68
C LEU A 52 -19.76 0.86 7.47
N HIS A 53 -18.90 0.67 8.47
CA HIS A 53 -17.45 0.87 8.32
C HIS A 53 -16.84 -0.11 7.32
N SER A 54 -17.24 -1.38 7.35
CA SER A 54 -16.84 -2.36 6.34
C SER A 54 -17.22 -1.89 4.94
N LYS A 55 -18.47 -1.43 4.76
CA LYS A 55 -19.00 -0.98 3.47
C LYS A 55 -18.55 0.41 3.02
N LEU A 56 -18.14 1.28 3.95
CA LEU A 56 -17.57 2.61 3.67
C LEU A 56 -16.06 2.53 3.48
N SER A 57 -15.36 1.60 4.13
CA SER A 57 -13.96 1.27 3.80
C SER A 57 -13.83 0.73 2.37
N ILE A 58 -14.89 0.11 1.85
CA ILE A 58 -15.05 -0.23 0.43
C ILE A 58 -15.10 1.03 -0.47
N ARG A 59 -15.54 2.18 0.05
CA ARG A 59 -15.45 3.50 -0.59
C ARG A 59 -14.21 4.24 -0.08
N MET A 60 -13.02 3.76 -0.38
CA MET A 60 -11.86 4.66 -0.38
C MET A 60 -12.13 5.72 -1.46
N ASP A 61 -12.61 6.89 -1.03
CA ASP A 61 -12.80 8.04 -1.90
C ASP A 61 -11.45 8.47 -2.47
N ARG A 62 -11.45 8.88 -3.74
CA ARG A 62 -10.26 9.47 -4.38
C ARG A 62 -9.82 10.68 -3.55
N GLY A 63 -8.59 10.64 -3.04
CA GLY A 63 -8.01 11.75 -2.29
C GLY A 63 -7.91 13.03 -3.14
N ALA A 64 -7.72 14.17 -2.47
CA ALA A 64 -7.41 15.42 -3.15
C ALA A 64 -5.90 15.53 -3.42
N VAL A 65 -5.54 16.01 -4.61
CA VAL A 65 -4.14 16.22 -5.02
C VAL A 65 -3.89 17.70 -5.26
N VAL A 66 -2.85 18.25 -4.63
CA VAL A 66 -2.27 19.54 -4.98
C VAL A 66 -0.99 19.28 -5.77
N ARG A 67 -0.94 19.78 -7.01
CA ARG A 67 0.20 19.59 -7.92
C ARG A 67 0.70 20.91 -8.47
N ASP A 68 1.99 20.94 -8.79
CA ASP A 68 2.59 22.06 -9.51
C ASP A 68 2.01 22.17 -10.94
N THR A 69 1.92 23.39 -11.45
CA THR A 69 1.35 23.73 -12.77
C THR A 69 2.17 23.17 -13.94
N GLY A 70 3.47 22.94 -13.73
CA GLY A 70 4.39 22.38 -14.73
C GLY A 70 4.45 20.85 -14.78
N HIS A 71 3.51 20.13 -14.14
CA HIS A 71 3.47 18.67 -14.19
C HIS A 71 2.98 18.15 -15.54
N VAL A 72 3.75 17.25 -16.15
CA VAL A 72 3.37 16.56 -17.39
C VAL A 72 3.08 15.11 -17.03
N SER A 73 1.85 14.66 -17.31
CA SER A 73 1.47 13.27 -17.11
C SER A 73 2.30 12.35 -18.01
N TRP A 74 2.81 11.26 -17.44
CA TRP A 74 3.70 10.32 -18.11
C TRP A 74 3.27 8.87 -17.88
N TYR A 75 2.73 8.59 -16.69
CA TYR A 75 2.47 7.21 -16.28
C TYR A 75 1.24 6.66 -17.01
N TYR A 76 0.17 7.44 -17.12
CA TYR A 76 -1.04 7.03 -17.85
C TYR A 76 -0.78 6.76 -19.34
N SER A 77 0.07 7.57 -19.99
CA SER A 77 0.44 7.38 -21.40
C SER A 77 1.29 6.14 -21.64
N ARG A 78 2.06 5.71 -20.63
CA ARG A 78 2.99 4.58 -20.75
C ARG A 78 2.45 3.29 -20.12
N LYS A 79 1.34 3.36 -19.37
CA LYS A 79 0.80 2.23 -18.60
C LYS A 79 0.55 0.98 -19.46
N SER A 80 0.13 1.15 -20.72
CA SER A 80 -0.10 0.03 -21.65
C SER A 80 1.17 -0.67 -22.11
N GLU A 81 2.33 -0.03 -22.00
CA GLU A 81 3.64 -0.57 -22.38
C GLU A 81 4.38 -1.22 -21.20
N ILE A 82 3.92 -0.96 -19.98
CA ILE A 82 4.52 -1.48 -18.75
C ILE A 82 3.97 -2.89 -18.48
N ILE A 83 4.88 -3.86 -18.36
CA ILE A 83 4.53 -5.22 -17.91
C ILE A 83 4.32 -5.16 -16.39
N GLY A 84 3.06 -5.18 -15.94
CA GLY A 84 2.67 -5.04 -14.55
C GLY A 84 2.85 -6.30 -13.67
N SER A 85 3.99 -6.98 -13.79
CA SER A 85 4.25 -8.27 -13.14
C SER A 85 4.22 -8.18 -11.60
N PHE A 86 4.88 -7.19 -11.01
CA PHE A 86 4.90 -6.97 -9.57
C PHE A 86 3.50 -6.61 -9.06
N TRP A 87 2.85 -5.61 -9.66
CA TRP A 87 1.52 -5.18 -9.25
C TRP A 87 0.47 -6.29 -9.39
N SER A 88 0.46 -7.02 -10.50
CA SER A 88 -0.50 -8.12 -10.72
C SER A 88 -0.40 -9.19 -9.62
N ARG A 89 0.83 -9.56 -9.26
CA ARG A 89 1.11 -10.52 -8.19
C ARG A 89 0.64 -10.01 -6.83
N TYR A 90 0.94 -8.76 -6.49
CA TYR A 90 0.51 -8.15 -5.23
C TYR A 90 -1.02 -7.96 -5.17
N ARG A 91 -1.66 -7.63 -6.30
CA ARG A 91 -3.12 -7.54 -6.43
C ARG A 91 -3.78 -8.87 -6.07
N THR A 92 -3.24 -9.98 -6.58
CA THR A 92 -3.72 -11.32 -6.26
C THR A 92 -3.54 -11.62 -4.77
N PHE A 93 -2.34 -11.38 -4.22
CA PHE A 93 -2.06 -11.57 -2.80
C PHE A 93 -3.01 -10.79 -1.88
N LEU A 94 -3.31 -9.54 -2.20
CA LEU A 94 -4.28 -8.72 -1.46
C LEU A 94 -5.67 -9.38 -1.40
N ILE A 95 -6.12 -9.96 -2.50
CA ILE A 95 -7.46 -10.54 -2.63
C ILE A 95 -7.53 -11.93 -2.00
N THR A 96 -6.56 -12.79 -2.31
CA THR A 96 -6.63 -14.22 -1.94
C THR A 96 -6.17 -14.47 -0.51
N GLU A 97 -5.07 -13.85 -0.09
CA GLU A 97 -4.46 -14.11 1.22
C GLU A 97 -4.89 -13.09 2.27
N LEU A 98 -4.94 -11.80 1.90
CA LEU A 98 -5.30 -10.73 2.84
C LEU A 98 -6.82 -10.44 2.88
N GLY A 99 -7.61 -11.07 2.00
CA GLY A 99 -9.07 -10.97 1.98
C GLY A 99 -9.62 -9.59 1.61
N PHE A 100 -8.84 -8.75 0.91
CA PHE A 100 -9.29 -7.44 0.48
C PHE A 100 -10.39 -7.58 -0.58
N ASN A 101 -11.44 -6.77 -0.46
CA ASN A 101 -12.47 -6.71 -1.48
C ASN A 101 -11.90 -6.11 -2.78
N ASN A 102 -12.30 -6.65 -3.93
CA ASN A 102 -11.92 -6.13 -5.25
C ASN A 102 -12.10 -4.62 -5.40
N SER A 103 -13.18 -4.05 -4.83
CA SER A 103 -13.44 -2.61 -4.84
C SER A 103 -12.33 -1.80 -4.14
N VAL A 104 -11.92 -2.22 -2.94
CA VAL A 104 -10.81 -1.61 -2.19
C VAL A 104 -9.51 -1.68 -2.98
N VAL A 105 -9.23 -2.86 -3.56
CA VAL A 105 -8.02 -3.07 -4.37
C VAL A 105 -8.04 -2.19 -5.64
N ASN A 106 -9.20 -1.99 -6.26
CA ASN A 106 -9.34 -1.09 -7.41
C ASN A 106 -9.19 0.39 -7.02
N SER A 107 -9.68 0.81 -5.85
CA SER A 107 -9.44 2.18 -5.34
C SER A 107 -7.96 2.40 -5.01
N LEU A 108 -7.29 1.39 -4.44
CA LEU A 108 -5.85 1.39 -4.21
C LEU A 108 -5.08 1.49 -5.53
N ASP A 109 -5.51 0.73 -6.55
CA ASP A 109 -4.95 0.77 -7.91
C ASP A 109 -5.04 2.20 -8.48
N ALA A 110 -6.24 2.77 -8.51
CA ALA A 110 -6.46 4.11 -9.05
C ALA A 110 -5.66 5.19 -8.28
N SER A 111 -5.66 5.14 -6.95
CA SER A 111 -4.96 6.13 -6.12
C SER A 111 -3.44 6.06 -6.32
N THR A 112 -2.89 4.85 -6.44
CA THR A 112 -1.46 4.67 -6.66
C THR A 112 -1.05 4.94 -8.11
N ASP A 113 -1.95 4.81 -9.09
CA ASP A 113 -1.71 5.33 -10.45
C ASP A 113 -1.55 6.85 -10.45
N GLU A 114 -2.42 7.56 -9.71
CA GLU A 114 -2.32 9.02 -9.57
C GLU A 114 -1.00 9.42 -8.91
N MET A 115 -0.57 8.70 -7.88
CA MET A 115 0.75 8.91 -7.26
C MET A 115 1.90 8.61 -8.21
N MET A 116 1.83 7.51 -8.97
CA MET A 116 2.83 7.15 -9.99
C MET A 116 2.96 8.23 -11.05
N ASP A 117 1.84 8.81 -11.49
CA ASP A 117 1.88 9.89 -12.47
C ASP A 117 2.59 11.14 -11.93
N LEU A 118 2.51 11.41 -10.62
CA LEU A 118 3.11 12.59 -9.99
C LEU A 118 4.60 12.44 -9.66
N ILE A 119 5.11 11.21 -9.52
CA ILE A 119 6.56 10.98 -9.41
C ILE A 119 7.22 11.11 -10.79
N GLY A 120 8.55 11.09 -10.88
CA GLY A 120 9.22 11.26 -12.17
C GLY A 120 9.13 10.03 -13.08
N ASP A 121 9.32 10.19 -14.38
CA ASP A 121 9.45 9.04 -15.28
C ASP A 121 10.89 8.49 -15.21
N PRO A 122 11.11 7.25 -14.73
CA PRO A 122 12.45 6.67 -14.61
C PRO A 122 13.14 6.40 -15.95
N MET A 123 12.40 6.40 -17.07
CA MET A 123 12.96 6.24 -18.42
C MET A 123 13.14 7.57 -19.16
N SER A 124 12.75 8.69 -18.55
CA SER A 124 12.96 10.00 -19.14
C SER A 124 14.45 10.34 -19.21
N SER A 125 14.86 10.95 -20.33
CA SER A 125 16.21 11.50 -20.47
C SER A 125 16.44 12.74 -19.60
N LYS A 126 15.37 13.37 -19.08
CA LYS A 126 15.46 14.54 -18.21
C LYS A 126 15.56 14.10 -16.75
N SER A 127 16.57 14.60 -16.05
CA SER A 127 16.68 14.44 -14.61
C SER A 127 15.48 15.05 -13.90
N TYR A 128 14.99 14.38 -12.86
CA TYR A 128 13.88 14.85 -12.05
C TYR A 128 14.23 14.80 -10.56
N SER A 129 13.67 15.72 -9.79
CA SER A 129 13.66 15.68 -8.34
C SER A 129 12.27 16.09 -7.87
N ARG A 130 11.45 15.08 -7.54
CA ARG A 130 10.07 15.28 -7.08
C ARG A 130 9.98 14.92 -5.60
N ARG A 131 9.27 15.73 -4.84
CA ARG A 131 8.91 15.48 -3.45
C ARG A 131 7.39 15.59 -3.35
N GLY A 132 6.77 14.61 -2.72
CA GLY A 132 5.34 14.58 -2.47
C GLY A 132 5.07 14.29 -1.01
N LEU A 133 3.90 14.72 -0.53
CA LEU A 133 3.40 14.40 0.79
C LEU A 133 2.05 13.69 0.61
N VAL A 134 1.95 12.46 1.11
CA VAL A 134 0.70 11.70 1.16
C VAL A 134 0.21 11.73 2.60
N ILE A 135 -1.02 12.21 2.80
CA ILE A 135 -1.68 12.27 4.11
C ILE A 135 -2.87 11.31 4.06
N GLY A 136 -3.01 10.49 5.10
CA GLY A 136 -4.14 9.57 5.23
C GLY A 136 -4.39 9.23 6.69
N ASP A 137 -5.68 9.07 7.03
CA ASP A 137 -6.15 8.84 8.39
C ASP A 137 -5.60 7.56 9.03
N VAL A 138 -5.70 7.47 10.35
CA VAL A 138 -5.32 6.25 11.09
C VAL A 138 -6.10 5.06 10.50
N GLN A 139 -5.39 3.97 10.19
CA GLN A 139 -5.94 2.77 9.51
C GLN A 139 -6.34 2.91 8.03
N SER A 140 -6.00 4.01 7.35
CA SER A 140 -6.29 4.22 5.91
C SER A 140 -5.55 3.28 4.93
N GLY A 141 -4.96 2.18 5.38
CA GLY A 141 -4.18 1.28 4.51
C GLY A 141 -2.84 1.85 4.04
N LYS A 142 -2.17 2.70 4.83
CA LYS A 142 -0.85 3.29 4.50
C LYS A 142 0.18 2.28 3.99
N THR A 143 0.25 1.11 4.64
CA THR A 143 1.16 0.04 4.23
C THR A 143 0.81 -0.52 2.86
N ALA A 144 -0.46 -0.86 2.63
CA ALA A 144 -0.91 -1.33 1.31
C ALA A 144 -0.67 -0.28 0.22
N THR A 145 -0.82 1.02 0.56
CA THR A 145 -0.57 2.15 -0.33
C THR A 145 0.88 2.23 -0.77
N TYR A 146 1.85 2.30 0.15
CA TYR A 146 3.24 2.38 -0.27
C TYR A 146 3.72 1.07 -0.91
N THR A 147 3.22 -0.10 -0.49
CA THR A 147 3.60 -1.38 -1.11
C THR A 147 3.06 -1.46 -2.55
N ALA A 148 1.82 -1.04 -2.79
CA ALA A 148 1.26 -0.94 -4.14
C ALA A 148 2.05 0.03 -5.03
N LEU A 149 2.43 1.20 -4.48
CA LEU A 149 3.26 2.18 -5.18
C LEU A 149 4.64 1.59 -5.53
N ILE A 150 5.27 0.87 -4.60
CA ILE A 150 6.56 0.19 -4.82
C ILE A 150 6.46 -0.87 -5.92
N ASN A 151 5.40 -1.69 -5.91
CA ASN A 151 5.15 -2.69 -6.95
C ASN A 151 5.10 -2.03 -8.34
N LYS A 152 4.28 -0.98 -8.49
CA LYS A 152 4.15 -0.23 -9.75
C LYS A 152 5.42 0.50 -10.15
N ALA A 153 6.18 1.02 -9.19
CA ALA A 153 7.48 1.63 -9.45
C ALA A 153 8.46 0.58 -10.01
N GLY A 154 8.50 -0.61 -9.42
CA GLY A 154 9.28 -1.74 -9.93
C GLY A 154 8.92 -2.07 -11.39
N ASP A 155 7.62 -2.20 -11.68
CA ASP A 155 7.12 -2.44 -13.04
C ASP A 155 7.50 -1.31 -14.03
N ALA A 156 7.44 -0.05 -13.59
CA ALA A 156 7.77 1.11 -14.42
C ALA A 156 9.29 1.28 -14.69
N GLY A 157 10.14 0.51 -13.97
CA GLY A 157 11.59 0.48 -14.14
C GLY A 157 12.39 1.27 -13.10
N TYR A 158 11.80 1.59 -11.95
CA TYR A 158 12.57 2.10 -10.82
C TYR A 158 13.50 1.02 -10.27
N ARG A 159 14.80 1.29 -10.28
CA ARG A 159 15.83 0.30 -9.89
C ARG A 159 16.18 0.31 -8.41
N ILE A 160 16.02 1.44 -7.74
CA ILE A 160 16.38 1.61 -6.32
C ILE A 160 15.19 2.19 -5.58
N ILE A 161 14.79 1.52 -4.52
CA ILE A 161 13.69 1.93 -3.64
C ILE A 161 14.22 1.95 -2.20
N ILE A 162 14.11 3.11 -1.56
CA ILE A 162 14.55 3.30 -0.18
C ILE A 162 13.32 3.63 0.67
N LEU A 163 12.94 2.70 1.55
CA LEU A 163 11.86 2.86 2.49
C LEU A 163 12.43 3.22 3.87
N LEU A 164 12.23 4.47 4.28
CA LEU A 164 12.64 4.95 5.60
C LEU A 164 11.52 4.73 6.61
N THR A 165 11.84 4.01 7.67
CA THR A 165 10.94 3.73 8.80
C THR A 165 11.27 4.62 9.99
N GLY A 166 10.48 4.51 11.07
CA GLY A 166 10.76 5.21 12.33
C GLY A 166 12.10 4.81 12.96
N THR A 167 12.39 5.35 14.14
CA THR A 167 13.64 5.04 14.87
C THR A 167 13.61 3.70 15.59
N ILE A 168 12.44 3.09 15.77
CA ILE A 168 12.24 1.85 16.52
C ILE A 168 12.52 0.63 15.62
N GLU A 169 13.51 -0.19 16.01
CA GLU A 169 13.93 -1.38 15.25
C GLU A 169 12.79 -2.37 15.03
N LYS A 170 11.94 -2.60 16.05
CA LYS A 170 10.79 -3.50 15.94
C LYS A 170 9.82 -3.08 14.83
N LEU A 171 9.61 -1.77 14.63
CA LEU A 171 8.76 -1.25 13.55
C LEU A 171 9.45 -1.38 12.19
N ARG A 172 10.78 -1.23 12.14
CA ARG A 172 11.56 -1.49 10.91
C ARG A 172 11.43 -2.95 10.50
N GLN A 173 11.64 -3.89 11.42
CA GLN A 173 11.52 -5.32 11.17
C GLN A 173 10.12 -5.70 10.69
N GLN A 174 9.07 -5.16 11.32
CA GLN A 174 7.69 -5.38 10.87
C GLN A 174 7.45 -4.82 9.45
N THR A 175 8.02 -3.67 9.15
CA THR A 175 7.90 -3.07 7.81
C THR A 175 8.65 -3.88 6.76
N GLN A 176 9.84 -4.39 7.10
CA GLN A 176 10.59 -5.31 6.26
C GLN A 176 9.77 -6.57 5.96
N GLY A 177 9.25 -7.26 6.98
CA GLY A 177 8.43 -8.47 6.77
C GLY A 177 7.20 -8.22 5.90
N ARG A 178 6.51 -7.09 6.07
CA ARG A 178 5.37 -6.71 5.21
C ARG A 178 5.79 -6.46 3.76
N LEU A 179 7.00 -5.95 3.54
CA LEU A 179 7.54 -5.73 2.19
C LEU A 179 8.09 -7.01 1.58
N ASP A 180 8.61 -7.91 2.42
CA ASP A 180 9.01 -9.26 2.05
C ASP A 180 7.80 -10.01 1.48
N GLU A 181 6.68 -10.01 2.21
CA GLU A 181 5.42 -10.60 1.76
C GLU A 181 4.77 -9.86 0.59
N GLY A 182 4.87 -8.53 0.53
CA GLY A 182 4.08 -7.71 -0.41
C GLY A 182 4.79 -7.32 -1.70
N PHE A 183 6.11 -7.49 -1.79
CA PHE A 183 6.88 -7.06 -2.96
C PHE A 183 8.02 -8.01 -3.31
N ILE A 184 8.84 -8.41 -2.35
CA ILE A 184 10.07 -9.20 -2.61
C ILE A 184 9.72 -10.67 -2.92
N GLY A 185 8.84 -11.27 -2.10
CA GLY A 185 8.42 -12.67 -2.20
C GLY A 185 9.33 -13.67 -1.49
N LEU A 186 10.28 -13.21 -0.67
CA LEU A 186 11.26 -14.05 0.02
C LEU A 186 11.40 -13.59 1.48
N ASP A 187 11.42 -14.54 2.40
CA ASP A 187 11.64 -14.29 3.81
C ASP A 187 13.09 -13.87 4.04
N SER A 188 13.27 -12.59 4.40
CA SER A 188 14.61 -12.09 4.68
C SER A 188 15.19 -12.63 6.00
N THR A 189 14.43 -13.32 6.86
CA THR A 189 14.99 -14.02 8.02
C THR A 189 15.79 -15.26 7.63
N ALA A 190 15.49 -15.85 6.45
CA ALA A 190 15.87 -17.21 6.09
C ALA A 190 17.13 -17.33 5.21
N PHE A 191 18.08 -16.38 5.29
CA PHE A 191 19.34 -16.40 4.51
C PHE A 191 20.19 -17.67 4.64
N ASN A 192 19.84 -18.60 5.56
CA ASN A 192 20.56 -19.85 5.84
C ASN A 192 19.72 -21.14 5.63
N LEU A 193 18.54 -21.09 5.00
CA LEU A 193 17.67 -22.28 4.79
C LEU A 193 17.42 -22.60 3.31
N ASN A 194 16.89 -23.79 3.01
CA ASN A 194 16.64 -24.29 1.65
C ASN A 194 15.60 -23.44 0.90
N LYS A 195 15.79 -23.22 -0.41
CA LYS A 195 15.00 -22.29 -1.26
C LYS A 195 13.48 -22.44 -1.18
N ASP A 196 12.96 -23.65 -1.02
CA ASP A 196 11.51 -23.90 -0.98
C ASP A 196 10.86 -23.47 0.34
N GLU A 197 11.63 -23.29 1.42
CA GLU A 197 11.16 -22.80 2.72
C GLU A 197 11.24 -21.27 2.86
N ILE A 198 11.66 -20.54 1.81
CA ILE A 198 11.94 -19.09 1.86
C ILE A 198 10.79 -18.26 1.26
N LEU A 199 9.88 -18.86 0.48
CA LEU A 199 8.83 -18.09 -0.20
C LEU A 199 7.77 -17.58 0.80
N VAL A 200 7.46 -16.28 0.71
CA VAL A 200 6.43 -15.64 1.53
C VAL A 200 5.56 -14.71 0.70
N GLY A 201 4.30 -14.58 1.11
CA GLY A 201 3.31 -13.71 0.49
C GLY A 201 3.27 -13.84 -1.03
N VAL A 202 3.60 -12.76 -1.74
CA VAL A 202 3.63 -12.71 -3.20
C VAL A 202 4.55 -13.76 -3.85
N GLY A 203 5.57 -14.26 -3.14
CA GLY A 203 6.42 -15.36 -3.61
C GLY A 203 5.67 -16.67 -3.82
N ASN A 204 4.60 -16.91 -3.05
CA ASN A 204 3.73 -18.08 -3.21
C ASN A 204 2.75 -17.93 -4.39
N ILE A 205 2.54 -16.70 -4.87
CA ILE A 205 1.68 -16.42 -6.03
C ILE A 205 2.45 -16.62 -7.34
N ASP A 206 3.64 -16.03 -7.44
CA ASP A 206 4.54 -16.23 -8.57
C ASP A 206 6.00 -16.10 -8.10
N PRO A 207 6.73 -17.22 -7.96
CA PRO A 207 8.12 -17.23 -7.51
C PRO A 207 9.12 -16.84 -8.60
N SER A 208 8.70 -16.74 -9.87
CA SER A 208 9.58 -16.35 -10.98
C SER A 208 9.94 -14.87 -10.97
N ILE A 209 9.13 -14.07 -10.27
CA ILE A 209 9.33 -12.64 -10.07
C ILE A 209 10.00 -12.44 -8.70
N SER A 210 11.12 -11.71 -8.64
CA SER A 210 11.73 -11.36 -7.36
C SER A 210 12.41 -10.00 -7.43
N ALA A 211 12.29 -9.24 -6.34
CA ALA A 211 13.08 -8.05 -6.09
C ALA A 211 14.21 -8.40 -5.11
N TRP A 212 15.35 -7.71 -5.19
CA TRP A 212 16.47 -8.02 -4.29
C TRP A 212 16.41 -7.12 -3.05
N ALA A 213 16.21 -7.73 -1.89
CA ALA A 213 16.32 -7.07 -0.60
C ALA A 213 17.78 -7.02 -0.15
N VAL A 214 18.29 -5.82 0.11
CA VAL A 214 19.68 -5.63 0.57
C VAL A 214 19.79 -5.68 2.09
N THR A 215 18.67 -5.41 2.76
CA THR A 215 18.51 -5.50 4.22
C THR A 215 17.64 -6.69 4.58
N SER A 216 17.88 -7.27 5.76
CA SER A 216 17.01 -8.31 6.29
C SER A 216 16.29 -7.91 7.58
N THR A 217 15.30 -8.68 7.97
CA THR A 217 14.67 -8.65 9.30
C THR A 217 15.69 -8.93 10.42
N SER A 218 16.77 -9.67 10.14
CA SER A 218 17.81 -10.06 11.10
C SER A 218 19.10 -9.21 11.06
N SER A 219 19.35 -8.45 9.99
CA SER A 219 20.59 -7.69 9.80
C SER A 219 20.35 -6.37 9.06
N ASP A 220 20.84 -5.27 9.67
CA ASP A 220 20.75 -3.90 9.15
C ASP A 220 21.79 -3.66 8.02
N PHE A 221 21.60 -2.62 7.22
CA PHE A 221 22.57 -2.22 6.21
C PHE A 221 23.89 -1.83 6.87
N ASN A 222 25.00 -2.44 6.42
CA ASN A 222 26.33 -2.18 6.97
C ASN A 222 27.37 -2.02 5.86
N LYS A 223 28.57 -1.55 6.21
CA LYS A 223 29.67 -1.30 5.27
C LYS A 223 30.07 -2.53 4.45
N SER A 224 29.90 -3.74 4.99
CA SER A 224 30.22 -5.00 4.29
C SER A 224 29.16 -5.39 3.25
N THR A 225 27.90 -5.02 3.47
CA THR A 225 26.83 -5.16 2.48
C THR A 225 26.98 -4.09 1.40
N ALA A 226 27.27 -2.83 1.79
CA ALA A 226 27.52 -1.73 0.86
C ALA A 226 28.66 -2.05 -0.12
N SER A 227 29.77 -2.61 0.37
CA SER A 227 30.92 -2.98 -0.47
C SER A 227 30.64 -4.13 -1.44
N LYS A 228 29.71 -5.04 -1.12
CA LYS A 228 29.26 -6.13 -2.01
C LYS A 228 28.34 -5.64 -3.13
N LEU A 229 27.62 -4.55 -2.90
CA LEU A 229 26.75 -3.90 -3.89
C LEU A 229 27.48 -2.92 -4.80
N SER A 230 28.49 -2.22 -4.26
CA SER A 230 29.31 -1.28 -5.03
C SER A 230 29.91 -1.96 -6.26
N GLY A 231 29.52 -1.50 -7.45
CA GLY A 231 29.98 -2.02 -8.73
C GLY A 231 29.04 -3.03 -9.41
N LYS A 232 28.12 -3.68 -8.68
CA LYS A 232 27.17 -4.68 -9.24
C LYS A 232 25.77 -4.14 -9.50
N LEU A 233 25.42 -2.98 -8.94
CA LEU A 233 24.12 -2.33 -9.14
C LEU A 233 23.75 -2.07 -10.61
N LYS A 234 24.75 -1.92 -11.50
CA LYS A 234 24.51 -1.74 -12.94
C LYS A 234 24.06 -3.04 -13.63
N ASP A 235 24.41 -4.19 -13.07
CA ASP A 235 24.15 -5.51 -13.65
C ASP A 235 22.89 -6.17 -13.06
N ILE A 236 22.33 -5.59 -12.00
CA ILE A 236 21.07 -6.04 -11.40
C ILE A 236 19.91 -5.49 -12.23
N SER A 237 19.21 -6.38 -12.94
CA SER A 237 18.03 -6.04 -13.72
C SER A 237 16.75 -5.93 -12.89
N THR A 238 16.78 -6.33 -11.61
CA THR A 238 15.63 -6.33 -10.70
C THR A 238 15.66 -5.12 -9.76
N PRO A 239 14.49 -4.65 -9.28
CA PRO A 239 14.45 -3.59 -8.29
C PRO A 239 15.18 -3.98 -7.00
N VAL A 240 15.97 -3.05 -6.47
CA VAL A 240 16.72 -3.20 -5.22
C VAL A 240 16.05 -2.37 -4.14
N VAL A 241 15.77 -3.01 -2.99
CA VAL A 241 15.02 -2.38 -1.90
C VAL A 241 15.84 -2.31 -0.61
N PHE A 242 15.77 -1.15 0.03
CA PHE A 242 16.37 -0.89 1.33
C PHE A 242 15.28 -0.48 2.33
N VAL A 243 15.18 -1.17 3.46
CA VAL A 243 14.30 -0.77 4.57
C VAL A 243 15.16 -0.31 5.74
N LEU A 244 15.28 1.00 5.90
CA LEU A 244 16.23 1.63 6.81
C LEU A 244 15.50 2.37 7.95
N LYS A 245 16.14 2.48 9.12
CA LYS A 245 15.69 3.44 10.15
C LYS A 245 16.06 4.85 9.71
N LYS A 246 15.25 5.83 10.09
CA LYS A 246 15.62 7.25 10.01
C LYS A 246 16.68 7.59 11.07
N ASN A 247 17.93 7.15 10.85
CA ASN A 247 19.10 7.44 11.68
C ASN A 247 20.13 8.21 10.84
N LYS A 248 20.61 9.34 11.38
CA LYS A 248 21.60 10.22 10.72
C LYS A 248 22.81 9.46 10.22
N SER A 249 23.35 8.52 11.02
CA SER A 249 24.56 7.76 10.68
C SER A 249 24.37 6.69 9.60
N VAL A 250 23.14 6.32 9.25
CA VAL A 250 22.84 5.36 8.18
C VAL A 250 22.62 6.08 6.84
N LEU A 251 22.29 7.36 6.89
CA LEU A 251 21.99 8.21 5.74
C LEU A 251 23.21 9.04 5.28
N GLU A 252 24.22 9.20 6.12
CA GLU A 252 25.53 9.82 5.83
C GLU A 252 26.56 8.76 5.39
#